data_AF-A0A3M1RL08-F1
#
_entry.id   AF-A0A3M1RL08-F1
#
_cell.length_a   1.000
_cell.length_b   1.000
_cell.length_c   1.000
_cell.angle_alpha   90.00
_cell.angle_beta   90.00
_cell.angle_gamma   90.00
#
_symmetry.space_group_name_H-M   'P 1'
#
loop_
_entity.id
_entity.type
_entity.pdbx_description
1 polymer ?
#
loop_
_entity_poly.entity_id
_entity_poly.type
_entity_poly.pdbx_seq_one_letter_code
_entity_poly.pdbx_strand_id
1 'polypeptide(L)'
;MPTLPELFADLFAYVLLFEQTVEQGEEQPSYEQVRGEISALLKQQESAAKRQGLLEQEYQDARFAFVAWADETILKHTNWQHHNQWKAFPLQLEYYQTRNAGEEFFERLERLRGEQREIREIYYLCLGLGFSGRYFLGIEDELTLNQIRHEQAQHLPSPLEEIEEVDKLTPQPYSVPSVPGKPIRLPWTHLLLKVGTVLLVVIPLGLLLAYLFWPSPPEGTTLRQQVARWLEEHPEMLQCAEVRVDAVDPQTGTVTLAGRVASEKQGAEIRSGLEEIAGITQVTDQFQIVPHPFCAVVELLEPWRKQSIEQGWGLEARLNKGGTPPLYYR
;
A
#
# COMPACT_ATOMS: atom_id res chain seq x y z
N MET A 1 9.25 -38.00 46.33
CA MET A 1 9.79 -38.88 45.27
C MET A 1 10.02 -37.98 44.08
N PRO A 2 11.10 -38.17 43.29
CA PRO A 2 11.35 -37.25 42.18
C PRO A 2 10.25 -37.38 41.13
N THR A 3 9.87 -36.26 40.53
CA THR A 3 8.85 -36.21 39.47
C THR A 3 9.39 -36.84 38.18
N LEU A 4 8.51 -37.18 37.23
CA LEU A 4 8.97 -37.71 35.94
C LEU A 4 9.92 -36.74 35.19
N PRO A 5 9.69 -35.42 35.13
CA PRO A 5 10.66 -34.47 34.59
C PRO A 5 12.02 -34.52 35.28
N GLU A 6 12.06 -34.62 36.60
CA GLU A 6 13.32 -34.76 37.35
C GLU A 6 14.06 -36.06 37.01
N LEU A 7 13.32 -37.16 36.79
CA LEU A 7 13.94 -38.40 36.31
C LEU A 7 14.60 -38.22 34.94
N PHE A 8 13.98 -37.47 34.03
CA PHE A 8 14.48 -37.22 32.68
C PHE A 8 15.57 -36.12 32.61
N ALA A 9 15.78 -35.34 33.68
CA ALA A 9 16.67 -34.18 33.69
C ALA A 9 18.10 -34.51 33.22
N ASP A 10 18.68 -35.61 33.71
CA ASP A 10 20.05 -36.03 33.33
C ASP A 10 20.16 -36.36 31.84
N LEU A 11 19.10 -36.90 31.23
CA LEU A 11 19.07 -37.21 29.80
C LEU A 11 19.02 -35.92 28.96
N PHE A 12 18.16 -34.97 29.32
CA PHE A 12 18.11 -33.67 28.67
C PHE A 12 19.46 -32.94 28.81
N ALA A 13 20.00 -32.90 30.02
CA ALA A 13 21.29 -32.28 30.30
C ALA A 13 22.42 -32.89 29.47
N TYR A 14 22.44 -34.22 29.31
CA TYR A 14 23.44 -34.90 28.50
C TYR A 14 23.37 -34.51 27.02
N VAL A 15 22.18 -34.48 26.42
CA VAL A 15 22.01 -34.11 25.01
C VAL A 15 22.34 -32.63 24.77
N LEU A 16 21.98 -31.75 25.70
CA LEU A 16 22.36 -30.33 25.63
C LEU A 16 23.87 -30.12 25.79
N LEU A 17 24.52 -30.90 26.66
CA LEU A 17 25.98 -30.90 26.77
C LEU A 17 26.64 -31.39 25.49
N PHE A 18 26.09 -32.45 24.87
CA PHE A 18 26.53 -32.91 23.55
C PHE A 18 26.47 -31.78 22.51
N GLU A 19 25.34 -31.09 22.39
CA GLU A 19 25.16 -29.94 21.49
C GLU A 19 26.25 -28.90 21.72
N GLN A 20 26.45 -28.48 22.97
CA GLN A 20 27.50 -27.51 23.33
C GLN A 20 28.91 -27.98 22.95
N THR A 21 29.24 -29.26 23.20
CA THR A 21 30.57 -29.80 22.87
C THR A 21 30.84 -29.84 21.37
N VAL A 22 29.83 -30.19 20.57
CA VAL A 22 29.95 -30.26 19.11
C VAL A 22 30.06 -28.87 18.49
N GLU A 23 29.39 -27.87 19.07
CA GLU A 23 29.51 -26.47 18.64
C GLU A 23 30.90 -25.87 18.94
N GLN A 24 31.50 -26.21 20.07
CA GLN A 24 32.83 -25.72 20.46
C GLN A 24 33.97 -26.34 19.63
N GLY A 25 33.81 -27.59 19.18
CA GLY A 25 34.68 -28.22 18.18
C GLY A 25 36.07 -28.66 18.66
N GLU A 26 36.39 -28.54 19.95
CA GLU A 26 37.73 -28.85 20.48
C GLU A 26 37.99 -30.36 20.61
N GLU A 27 36.98 -31.17 20.92
CA GLU A 27 37.00 -32.64 20.89
C GLU A 27 35.56 -33.17 20.80
N GLN A 28 35.14 -33.66 19.62
CA GLN A 28 33.79 -34.19 19.44
C GLN A 28 33.65 -35.59 20.05
N PRO A 29 32.56 -35.91 20.76
CA PRO A 29 32.36 -37.22 21.35
C PRO A 29 32.19 -38.30 20.28
N SER A 30 32.66 -39.52 20.56
CA SER A 30 32.50 -40.64 19.64
C SER A 30 31.05 -41.13 19.60
N TYR A 31 30.69 -41.82 18.52
CA TYR A 31 29.37 -42.46 18.41
C TYR A 31 29.07 -43.39 19.60
N GLU A 32 30.03 -44.23 19.97
CA GLU A 32 29.89 -45.21 21.05
C GLU A 32 29.71 -44.54 22.41
N GLN A 33 30.39 -43.41 22.64
CA GLN A 33 30.22 -42.62 23.86
C GLN A 33 28.79 -42.08 23.97
N VAL A 34 28.32 -41.39 22.93
CA VAL A 34 26.96 -40.80 22.92
C VAL A 34 25.88 -41.88 23.07
N ARG A 35 26.01 -42.99 22.32
CA ARG A 35 25.06 -44.11 22.44
C ARG A 35 25.12 -44.78 23.80
N GLY A 36 26.32 -45.01 24.32
CA GLY A 36 26.55 -45.67 25.60
C GLY A 36 25.92 -44.90 26.75
N GLU A 37 26.18 -43.60 26.82
CA GLU A 37 25.67 -42.73 27.88
C GLU A 37 24.14 -42.60 27.83
N ILE A 38 23.55 -42.30 26.67
CA ILE A 38 22.09 -42.21 26.54
C ILE A 38 21.43 -43.55 26.92
N SER A 39 21.99 -44.68 26.46
CA SER A 39 21.43 -46.00 26.78
C SER A 39 21.57 -46.35 28.27
N ALA A 40 22.66 -45.94 28.92
CA ALA A 40 22.86 -46.13 30.35
C ALA A 40 21.86 -45.31 31.17
N LEU A 41 21.70 -44.03 30.83
CA LEU A 41 20.75 -43.13 31.48
C LEU A 41 19.30 -43.60 31.29
N LEU A 42 18.92 -44.02 30.08
CA LEU A 42 17.58 -44.59 29.82
C LEU A 42 17.30 -45.84 30.66
N LYS A 43 18.28 -46.73 30.84
CA LYS A 43 18.14 -47.92 31.70
C LYS A 43 18.01 -47.55 33.18
N GLN A 44 18.77 -46.56 33.63
CA GLN A 44 18.71 -46.06 35.00
C GLN A 44 17.35 -45.46 35.31
N GLN A 45 16.82 -44.61 34.40
CA GLN A 45 15.52 -43.98 34.53
C GLN A 45 14.38 -44.99 34.48
N GLU A 46 14.41 -45.94 33.55
CA GLU A 46 13.40 -47.01 33.45
C GLU A 46 13.33 -47.81 34.77
N SER A 47 14.50 -48.12 35.34
CA SER A 47 14.59 -48.81 36.62
C SER A 47 14.06 -47.94 37.78
N ALA A 48 14.28 -46.63 37.74
CA ALA A 48 13.77 -45.69 38.74
C ALA A 48 12.24 -45.53 38.65
N ALA A 49 11.70 -45.35 37.44
CA ALA A 49 10.27 -45.27 37.17
C ALA A 49 9.53 -46.53 37.63
N LYS A 50 10.09 -47.72 37.35
CA LYS A 50 9.54 -49.01 37.83
C LYS A 50 9.49 -49.10 39.35
N ARG A 51 10.53 -48.62 40.06
CA ARG A 51 10.53 -48.59 41.53
C ARG A 51 9.50 -47.63 42.12
N GLN A 52 9.14 -46.59 41.39
CA GLN A 52 8.09 -45.64 41.79
C GLN A 52 6.68 -46.14 41.46
N GLY A 53 6.54 -47.27 40.76
CA GLY A 53 5.25 -47.83 40.37
C GLY A 53 4.63 -47.16 39.15
N LEU A 54 5.40 -46.40 38.37
CA LEU A 54 4.94 -45.82 37.11
C LEU A 54 4.58 -46.94 36.13
N LEU A 55 3.45 -46.79 35.42
CA LEU A 55 3.05 -47.78 34.42
C LEU A 55 4.06 -47.78 33.28
N GLU A 56 4.39 -48.98 32.78
CA GLU A 56 5.33 -49.12 31.67
C GLU A 56 4.92 -48.26 30.46
N GLN A 57 3.63 -48.22 30.12
CA GLN A 57 3.12 -47.40 29.02
C GLN A 57 3.35 -45.90 29.23
N GLU A 58 3.19 -45.40 30.46
CA GLU A 58 3.41 -43.99 30.79
C GLU A 58 4.88 -43.61 30.66
N TYR A 59 5.79 -44.50 31.11
CA TYR A 59 7.22 -44.33 30.88
C TYR A 59 7.56 -44.35 29.39
N GLN A 60 6.99 -45.28 28.62
CA GLN A 60 7.22 -45.40 27.18
C GLN A 60 6.78 -44.16 26.41
N ASP A 61 5.66 -43.54 26.80
CA ASP A 61 5.16 -42.31 26.19
C ASP A 61 6.08 -41.11 26.47
N ALA A 62 6.55 -40.96 27.72
CA ALA A 62 7.54 -39.94 28.06
C ALA A 62 8.88 -40.17 27.36
N ARG A 63 9.37 -41.41 27.34
CA ARG A 63 10.62 -41.79 26.66
C ARG A 63 10.54 -41.53 25.16
N PHE A 64 9.38 -41.72 24.54
CA PHE A 64 9.20 -41.46 23.11
C PHE A 64 9.45 -39.99 22.78
N ALA A 65 8.88 -39.07 23.57
CA ALA A 65 9.06 -37.64 23.39
C ALA A 65 10.53 -37.23 23.48
N PHE A 66 11.23 -37.73 24.50
CA PHE A 66 12.67 -37.50 24.66
C PHE A 66 13.47 -38.05 23.48
N VAL A 67 13.22 -39.30 23.08
CA VAL A 67 13.94 -39.96 21.97
C VAL A 67 13.76 -39.21 20.66
N ALA A 68 12.54 -38.76 20.36
CA ALA A 68 12.25 -37.96 19.17
C ALA A 68 13.05 -36.64 19.17
N TRP A 69 13.05 -35.93 20.31
CA TRP A 69 13.80 -34.69 20.47
C TRP A 69 15.31 -34.89 20.43
N ALA A 70 15.83 -35.92 21.09
CA ALA A 70 17.26 -36.22 21.13
C ALA A 70 17.79 -36.55 19.73
N ASP A 71 17.08 -37.39 18.97
CA ASP A 71 17.45 -37.68 17.58
C ASP A 71 17.43 -36.42 16.70
N GLU A 72 16.39 -35.59 16.80
CA GLU A 72 16.31 -34.35 16.03
C GLU A 72 17.47 -33.39 16.40
N THR A 73 17.73 -33.21 17.69
CA THR A 73 18.79 -32.33 18.19
C THR A 73 20.16 -32.81 17.74
N ILE A 74 20.46 -34.10 17.89
CA ILE A 74 21.73 -34.68 17.44
C ILE A 74 21.90 -34.54 15.91
N LEU A 75 20.83 -34.75 15.14
CA LEU A 75 20.86 -34.65 13.68
C LEU A 75 20.93 -33.20 13.15
N LYS A 76 20.62 -32.18 13.97
CA LYS A 76 20.85 -30.76 13.59
C LYS A 76 22.35 -30.47 13.39
N HIS A 77 23.22 -31.14 14.12
CA HIS A 77 24.67 -30.93 14.07
C HIS A 77 25.34 -31.74 12.94
N THR A 78 25.19 -31.25 11.71
CA THR A 78 25.78 -31.87 10.50
C THR A 78 27.31 -31.89 10.47
N ASN A 79 27.97 -31.09 11.32
CA ASN A 79 29.42 -31.04 11.50
C ASN A 79 29.97 -32.12 12.45
N TRP A 80 29.10 -32.89 13.11
CA TRP A 80 29.53 -34.01 13.94
C TRP A 80 30.02 -35.17 13.06
N GLN A 81 31.23 -35.68 13.35
CA GLN A 81 31.86 -36.73 12.54
C GLN A 81 30.99 -37.98 12.36
N HIS A 82 30.16 -38.31 13.35
CA HIS A 82 29.29 -39.48 13.35
C HIS A 82 27.84 -39.21 12.94
N HIS A 83 27.53 -38.02 12.42
CA HIS A 83 26.18 -37.63 11.99
C HIS A 83 25.52 -38.68 11.07
N ASN A 84 26.23 -39.17 10.05
CA ASN A 84 25.68 -40.14 9.10
C ASN A 84 25.42 -41.52 9.73
N GLN A 85 26.26 -41.91 10.70
CA GLN A 85 26.08 -43.15 11.46
C GLN A 85 24.81 -43.06 12.33
N TRP A 86 24.62 -41.92 13.00
CA TRP A 86 23.41 -41.65 13.78
C TRP A 86 22.16 -41.62 12.90
N LYS A 87 22.23 -40.95 11.74
CA LYS A 87 21.12 -40.90 10.76
C LYS A 87 20.70 -42.28 10.25
N ALA A 88 21.64 -43.22 10.12
CA ALA A 88 21.34 -44.58 9.73
C ALA A 88 20.57 -45.33 10.84
N PHE A 89 21.04 -45.21 12.08
CA PHE A 89 20.51 -45.94 13.25
C PHE A 89 20.08 -45.02 14.40
N PRO A 90 19.06 -44.15 14.18
CA PRO A 90 18.60 -43.21 15.21
C PRO A 90 17.91 -43.97 16.36
N LEU A 91 17.80 -43.34 17.53
CA LEU A 91 17.18 -43.95 18.71
C LEU A 91 15.71 -44.31 18.46
N GLN A 92 14.95 -43.49 17.74
CA GLN A 92 13.56 -43.76 17.34
C GLN A 92 13.42 -45.08 16.57
N LEU A 93 14.43 -45.45 15.77
CA LEU A 93 14.44 -46.70 15.04
C LEU A 93 14.74 -47.87 15.97
N GLU A 94 15.71 -47.71 16.87
CA GLU A 94 16.09 -48.75 17.84
C GLU A 94 14.94 -49.07 18.80
N TYR A 95 14.39 -48.06 19.47
CA TYR A 95 13.43 -48.24 20.56
C TYR A 95 11.99 -48.42 20.08
N TYR A 96 11.62 -47.83 18.96
CA TYR A 96 10.22 -47.76 18.50
C TYR A 96 10.01 -48.23 17.07
N GLN A 97 11.06 -48.68 16.37
CA GLN A 97 10.98 -49.17 14.98
C GLN A 97 10.34 -48.16 14.02
N THR A 98 10.49 -46.86 14.31
CA THR A 98 9.93 -45.78 13.50
C THR A 98 11.03 -44.83 13.00
N ARG A 99 10.73 -44.16 11.88
CA ARG A 99 11.51 -43.01 11.40
C ARG A 99 10.65 -41.74 11.32
N ASN A 100 9.39 -41.83 11.77
CA ASN A 100 8.39 -40.77 11.68
C ASN A 100 8.08 -40.16 13.06
N ALA A 101 9.05 -40.15 13.98
CA ALA A 101 8.78 -39.64 15.33
C ALA A 101 8.40 -38.15 15.33
N GLY A 102 8.85 -37.38 14.32
CA GLY A 102 8.45 -35.97 14.14
C GLY A 102 6.95 -35.75 13.95
N GLU A 103 6.24 -36.72 13.39
CA GLU A 103 4.78 -36.68 13.24
C GLU A 103 4.09 -37.37 14.42
N GLU A 104 4.54 -38.57 14.77
CA GLU A 104 4.00 -39.35 15.89
C GLU A 104 4.09 -38.62 17.24
N PHE A 105 5.08 -37.74 17.42
CA PHE A 105 5.21 -36.92 18.62
C PHE A 105 3.93 -36.14 18.89
N PHE A 106 3.42 -35.42 17.89
CA PHE A 106 2.22 -34.60 18.05
C PHE A 106 0.96 -35.46 18.16
N GLU A 107 0.88 -36.59 17.43
CA GLU A 107 -0.22 -37.53 17.60
C GLU A 107 -0.31 -38.08 19.04
N ARG A 108 0.83 -38.40 19.65
CA ARG A 108 0.88 -38.88 21.03
C ARG A 108 0.55 -37.76 22.02
N LEU A 109 1.06 -36.55 21.79
CA LEU A 109 0.74 -35.36 22.60
C LEU A 109 -0.76 -35.07 22.64
N GLU A 110 -1.44 -35.17 21.50
CA GLU A 110 -2.89 -34.97 21.38
C GLU A 110 -3.69 -36.07 22.10
N ARG A 111 -3.16 -37.30 22.18
CA ARG A 111 -3.79 -38.43 22.88
C ARG A 111 -3.65 -38.37 24.41
N LEU A 112 -2.76 -37.52 24.94
CA LEU A 112 -2.56 -37.41 26.38
C LEU A 112 -3.82 -36.88 27.08
N ARG A 113 -4.23 -37.57 28.14
CA ARG A 113 -5.35 -37.15 28.99
C ARG A 113 -4.93 -36.03 29.94
N GLY A 114 -5.91 -35.32 30.52
CA GLY A 114 -5.64 -34.21 31.45
C GLY A 114 -4.94 -34.61 32.75
N GLU A 115 -5.00 -35.88 33.13
CA GLU A 115 -4.33 -36.44 34.32
C GLU A 115 -2.84 -36.76 34.06
N GLN A 116 -2.44 -36.93 32.79
CA GLN A 116 -1.07 -37.29 32.39
C GLN A 116 -0.17 -36.06 32.30
N ARG A 117 -0.19 -35.22 33.35
CA ARG A 117 0.49 -33.92 33.37
C ARG A 117 2.00 -34.03 33.29
N GLU A 118 2.58 -34.95 34.06
CA GLU A 118 4.04 -35.14 34.08
C GLU A 118 4.58 -35.63 32.72
N ILE A 119 3.83 -36.48 32.01
CA ILE A 119 4.19 -36.90 30.64
C ILE A 119 4.10 -35.68 29.71
N ARG A 120 3.00 -34.91 29.78
CA ARG A 120 2.82 -33.69 28.98
C ARG A 120 3.94 -32.68 29.23
N GLU A 121 4.46 -32.61 30.45
CA GLU A 121 5.59 -31.73 30.79
C GLU A 121 6.86 -32.12 30.02
N ILE A 122 7.16 -33.41 29.86
CA ILE A 122 8.27 -33.88 29.01
C ILE A 122 8.10 -33.42 27.56
N TYR A 123 6.89 -33.56 27.00
CA TYR A 123 6.59 -33.08 25.65
C TYR A 123 6.77 -31.56 25.54
N TYR A 124 6.29 -30.82 26.54
CA TYR A 124 6.43 -29.37 26.59
C TYR A 124 7.89 -28.94 26.69
N LEU A 125 8.71 -29.62 27.50
CA LEU A 125 10.15 -29.40 27.58
C LEU A 125 10.83 -29.62 26.23
N CYS A 126 10.52 -30.72 25.53
CA CYS A 126 11.03 -30.95 24.17
C CYS A 126 10.69 -29.79 23.22
N LEU A 127 9.43 -29.31 23.24
CA LEU A 127 9.01 -28.17 22.42
C LEU A 127 9.72 -26.85 22.79
N GLY A 128 9.97 -26.63 24.08
CA GLY A 128 10.71 -25.48 24.60
C GLY A 128 12.20 -25.52 24.26
N LEU A 129 12.78 -26.71 24.18
CA LEU A 129 14.15 -26.99 23.73
C LEU A 129 14.27 -27.05 22.20
N GLY A 130 13.30 -26.52 21.47
CA GLY A 130 13.39 -26.35 20.02
C GLY A 130 13.07 -27.58 19.18
N PHE A 131 12.34 -28.56 19.71
CA PHE A 131 11.75 -29.62 18.88
C PHE A 131 10.75 -29.03 17.88
N SER A 132 10.94 -29.35 16.60
CA SER A 132 10.07 -28.91 15.51
C SER A 132 9.22 -30.05 14.95
N GLY A 133 9.78 -31.26 14.84
CA GLY A 133 9.12 -32.42 14.24
C GLY A 133 8.58 -32.09 12.84
N ARG A 134 7.28 -32.35 12.61
CA ARG A 134 6.61 -32.04 11.33
C ARG A 134 6.49 -30.54 10.99
N TYR A 135 6.70 -29.64 11.95
CA TYR A 135 6.55 -28.18 11.77
C TYR A 135 7.91 -27.50 11.63
N PHE A 136 8.49 -27.58 10.43
CA PHE A 136 9.84 -27.03 10.15
C PHE A 136 9.90 -26.10 8.92
N LEU A 137 8.79 -25.90 8.21
CA LEU A 137 8.74 -25.17 6.93
C LEU A 137 8.16 -23.76 7.12
N GLY A 138 9.03 -22.81 7.44
CA GLY A 138 8.71 -21.38 7.37
C GLY A 138 7.86 -20.83 8.52
N ILE A 139 7.33 -19.61 8.31
CA ILE A 139 6.74 -18.79 9.39
C ILE A 139 5.41 -19.38 9.90
N GLU A 140 4.60 -19.98 9.02
CA GLU A 140 3.29 -20.54 9.41
C GLU A 140 3.44 -21.74 10.37
N ASP A 141 4.42 -22.61 10.10
CA ASP A 141 4.78 -23.73 10.97
C ASP A 141 5.29 -23.25 12.33
N GLU A 142 6.14 -22.21 12.35
CA GLU A 142 6.63 -21.61 13.59
C GLU A 142 5.49 -21.01 14.43
N LEU A 143 4.53 -20.34 13.79
CA LEU A 143 3.34 -19.82 14.45
C LEU A 143 2.49 -20.96 15.04
N THR A 144 2.28 -22.03 14.28
CA THR A 144 1.53 -23.22 14.71
C THR A 144 2.22 -23.89 15.91
N LEU A 145 3.54 -24.05 15.85
CA LEU A 145 4.32 -24.62 16.94
C LEU A 145 4.23 -23.77 18.22
N ASN A 146 4.24 -22.44 18.09
CA ASN A 146 4.04 -21.52 19.20
C ASN A 146 2.62 -21.60 19.78
N GLN A 147 1.59 -21.77 18.95
CA GLN A 147 0.22 -22.00 19.41
C GLN A 147 0.13 -23.31 20.22
N ILE A 148 0.68 -24.40 19.69
CA ILE A 148 0.73 -25.69 20.40
C ILE A 148 1.42 -25.52 21.76
N ARG A 149 2.60 -24.88 21.81
CA ARG A 149 3.29 -24.60 23.09
C ARG A 149 2.40 -23.85 24.08
N HIS A 150 1.70 -22.81 23.62
CA HIS A 150 0.83 -22.02 24.46
C HIS A 150 -0.36 -22.82 25.01
N GLU A 151 -1.00 -23.63 24.15
CA GLU A 151 -2.08 -24.53 24.56
C GLU A 151 -1.60 -25.57 25.58
N GLN A 152 -0.44 -26.18 25.35
CA GLN A 152 0.10 -27.18 26.27
C GLN A 152 0.47 -26.57 27.63
N ALA A 153 0.98 -25.35 27.67
CA ALA A 153 1.34 -24.66 28.90
C ALA A 153 0.15 -24.49 29.87
N GLN A 154 -1.07 -24.33 29.34
CA GLN A 154 -2.29 -24.19 30.16
C GLN A 154 -2.66 -25.46 30.93
N HIS A 155 -2.15 -26.62 30.49
CA HIS A 155 -2.40 -27.92 31.12
C HIS A 155 -1.34 -28.32 32.15
N LEU A 156 -0.26 -27.55 32.25
CA LEU A 156 0.82 -27.79 33.19
C LEU A 156 0.59 -27.02 34.49
N PRO A 157 1.06 -27.54 35.63
CA PRO A 157 1.09 -26.75 36.85
C PRO A 157 1.89 -25.47 36.58
N SER A 158 1.29 -24.33 36.86
CA SER A 158 2.02 -23.07 36.75
C SER A 158 3.10 -23.06 37.83
N PRO A 159 4.38 -22.85 37.50
CA PRO A 159 5.39 -22.58 38.53
C PRO A 159 5.03 -21.35 39.39
N LEU A 160 4.10 -20.52 38.91
CA LEU A 160 3.69 -19.26 39.53
C LEU A 160 2.89 -19.43 40.83
N GLU A 161 2.43 -20.62 41.20
CA GLU A 161 1.79 -20.82 42.51
C GLU A 161 2.82 -20.80 43.67
N GLU A 162 4.11 -20.98 43.36
CA GLU A 162 5.24 -20.94 44.32
C GLU A 162 6.32 -19.91 43.98
N ILE A 163 6.08 -18.99 43.05
CA ILE A 163 6.86 -17.74 43.02
C ILE A 163 6.24 -16.82 44.07
N GLU A 164 6.61 -17.03 45.34
CA GLU A 164 6.78 -15.90 46.26
C GLU A 164 7.45 -14.79 45.44
N GLU A 165 6.86 -13.59 45.36
CA GLU A 165 7.41 -12.46 44.59
C GLU A 165 8.92 -12.35 44.84
N VAL A 166 9.73 -12.97 43.98
CA VAL A 166 11.18 -12.81 43.99
C VAL A 166 11.38 -11.46 43.34
N ASP A 167 11.19 -10.43 44.14
CA ASP A 167 11.15 -9.02 43.75
C ASP A 167 12.40 -8.66 42.91
N LYS A 168 13.51 -9.39 43.07
CA LYS A 168 14.75 -9.26 42.29
C LYS A 168 15.49 -10.60 42.17
N LEU A 169 15.58 -11.14 40.95
CA LEU A 169 16.29 -12.41 40.65
C LEU A 169 17.80 -12.34 40.96
N THR A 170 18.43 -11.17 40.81
CA THR A 170 19.80 -10.87 41.25
C THR A 170 19.91 -9.37 41.54
N PRO A 171 20.81 -8.89 42.43
CA PRO A 171 20.88 -7.47 42.78
C PRO A 171 21.53 -6.59 41.70
N GLN A 172 22.38 -7.17 40.85
CA GLN A 172 23.21 -6.41 39.89
C GLN A 172 22.41 -5.76 38.74
N PRO A 173 21.43 -6.42 38.09
CA PRO A 173 20.69 -5.84 36.96
C PRO A 173 19.87 -4.59 37.33
N TYR A 174 19.41 -4.51 38.58
CA TYR A 174 18.60 -3.39 39.08
C TYR A 174 19.44 -2.26 39.68
N SER A 175 20.75 -2.46 39.84
CA SER A 175 21.68 -1.43 40.34
C SER A 175 22.08 -0.42 39.26
N VAL A 176 21.82 -0.76 37.99
CA VAL A 176 22.03 0.13 36.86
C VAL A 176 20.71 0.85 36.58
N PRO A 177 20.67 2.20 36.60
CA PRO A 177 19.50 2.93 36.15
C PRO A 177 19.15 2.45 34.73
N SER A 178 17.93 1.93 34.55
CA SER A 178 17.45 1.54 33.24
C SER A 178 17.57 2.75 32.32
N VAL A 179 18.42 2.65 31.29
CA VAL A 179 18.52 3.68 30.27
C VAL A 179 17.10 3.84 29.70
N PRO A 180 16.50 5.05 29.70
CA PRO A 180 15.18 5.23 29.13
C PRO A 180 15.20 4.68 27.71
N GLY A 181 14.42 3.61 27.49
CA GLY A 181 14.37 2.92 26.22
C GLY A 181 14.16 3.96 25.12
N LYS A 182 15.00 3.92 24.09
CA LYS A 182 14.84 4.82 22.93
C LYS A 182 13.41 4.63 22.45
N PRO A 183 12.60 5.69 22.32
CA PRO A 183 11.21 5.54 21.92
C PRO A 183 11.19 4.77 20.61
N ILE A 184 10.48 3.65 20.61
CA ILE A 184 10.29 2.82 19.42
C ILE A 184 9.68 3.75 18.38
N ARG A 185 10.48 4.12 17.36
CA ARG A 185 9.97 4.94 16.27
C ARG A 185 9.03 4.05 15.48
N LEU A 186 7.72 4.26 15.66
CA LEU A 186 6.73 3.58 14.83
C LEU A 186 7.10 3.80 13.36
N PRO A 187 7.12 2.74 12.53
CA PRO A 187 7.48 2.85 11.14
C PRO A 187 6.54 3.83 10.41
N TRP A 188 7.08 4.57 9.44
CA TRP A 188 6.36 5.55 8.62
C TRP A 188 5.12 4.96 7.90
N THR A 189 4.99 3.64 7.86
CA THR A 189 3.86 2.89 7.33
C THR A 189 2.53 3.29 7.98
N HIS A 190 2.50 3.56 9.29
CA HIS A 190 1.27 3.96 9.97
C HIS A 190 0.82 5.39 9.60
N LEU A 191 1.76 6.23 9.18
CA LEU A 191 1.51 7.60 8.73
C LEU A 191 1.03 7.58 7.27
N LEU A 192 1.68 6.76 6.42
CA LEU A 192 1.24 6.49 5.05
C LEU A 192 -0.18 5.90 4.99
N LEU A 193 -0.53 4.99 5.92
CA LEU A 193 -1.86 4.37 5.97
C LEU A 193 -2.95 5.36 6.38
N LYS A 194 -2.66 6.27 7.32
CA LYS A 194 -3.58 7.36 7.70
C LYS A 194 -3.76 8.39 6.59
N VAL A 195 -2.68 8.79 5.92
CA VAL A 195 -2.76 9.77 4.82
C VAL A 195 -3.45 9.17 3.59
N GLY A 196 -3.15 7.90 3.28
CA GLY A 196 -3.76 7.19 2.15
C GLY A 196 -5.27 7.03 2.30
N THR A 197 -5.77 6.67 3.49
CA THR A 197 -7.20 6.53 3.74
C THR A 197 -7.95 7.87 3.64
N VAL A 198 -7.35 8.97 4.12
CA VAL A 198 -7.93 10.32 3.96
C VAL A 198 -8.00 10.74 2.49
N LEU A 199 -6.93 10.52 1.71
CA LEU A 199 -6.92 10.85 0.28
C LEU A 199 -7.95 10.04 -0.52
N LEU A 200 -8.12 8.76 -0.19
CA LEU A 200 -9.09 7.88 -0.83
C LEU A 200 -10.54 8.34 -0.66
N VAL A 201 -10.85 9.09 0.41
CA VAL A 201 -12.18 9.65 0.65
C VAL A 201 -12.31 11.08 0.12
N VAL A 202 -11.31 11.92 0.34
CA VAL A 202 -11.38 13.36 0.01
C VAL A 202 -11.32 13.61 -1.49
N ILE A 203 -10.52 12.87 -2.24
CA ILE A 203 -10.39 13.04 -3.70
C ILE A 203 -11.71 12.73 -4.42
N PRO A 204 -12.35 11.55 -4.26
CA PRO A 204 -13.60 11.28 -4.96
C PRO A 204 -14.74 12.18 -4.49
N LEU A 205 -14.77 12.56 -3.21
CA LEU A 205 -15.76 13.53 -2.71
C LEU A 205 -15.55 14.91 -3.36
N GLY A 206 -14.31 15.37 -3.49
CA GLY A 206 -13.96 16.61 -4.17
C GLY A 206 -14.33 16.60 -5.65
N LEU A 207 -14.08 15.47 -6.35
CA LEU A 207 -14.47 15.29 -7.75
C LEU A 207 -16.00 15.25 -7.92
N LEU A 208 -16.72 14.59 -7.01
CA LEU A 208 -18.18 14.57 -7.00
C LEU A 208 -18.75 15.97 -6.81
N LEU A 209 -18.22 16.74 -5.84
CA LEU A 209 -18.63 18.12 -5.62
C LEU A 209 -18.30 19.01 -6.82
N ALA A 210 -17.12 18.86 -7.42
CA ALA A 210 -16.74 19.59 -8.63
C ALA A 210 -17.69 19.27 -9.80
N TYR A 211 -18.11 18.01 -9.96
CA TYR A 211 -19.09 17.61 -10.98
C TYR A 211 -20.47 18.20 -10.72
N LEU A 212 -20.96 18.16 -9.48
CA LEU A 212 -22.29 18.65 -9.11
C LEU A 212 -22.41 20.18 -9.17
N PHE A 213 -21.32 20.89 -8.91
CA PHE A 213 -21.28 22.36 -8.89
C PHE A 213 -20.58 22.96 -10.12
N TRP A 214 -20.25 22.16 -11.13
CA TRP A 214 -19.69 22.69 -12.37
C TRP A 214 -20.78 23.53 -13.08
N PRO A 215 -20.60 24.85 -13.24
CA PRO A 215 -21.59 25.65 -13.94
C PRO A 215 -21.66 25.18 -15.39
N SER A 216 -22.85 24.78 -15.83
CA SER A 216 -23.09 24.50 -17.25
C SER A 216 -22.71 25.74 -18.07
N PRO A 217 -21.98 25.61 -19.20
CA PRO A 217 -21.69 26.75 -20.06
C PRO A 217 -23.02 27.39 -20.51
N PRO A 218 -23.09 28.74 -20.59
CA PRO A 218 -24.33 29.42 -20.95
C PRO A 218 -24.83 28.97 -22.33
N GLU A 219 -26.13 28.72 -22.40
CA GLU A 219 -26.87 28.27 -23.59
C GLU A 219 -26.62 29.19 -24.80
N GLY A 220 -26.24 28.59 -25.93
CA GLY A 220 -26.42 29.10 -27.30
C GLY A 220 -25.83 30.48 -27.62
N THR A 221 -24.70 30.52 -28.34
CA THR A 221 -24.24 31.78 -28.96
C THR A 221 -25.30 32.30 -29.92
N THR A 222 -25.95 33.40 -29.55
CA THR A 222 -26.92 34.09 -30.42
C THR A 222 -26.28 34.42 -31.77
N LEU A 223 -27.05 34.40 -32.87
CA LEU A 223 -26.54 34.67 -34.22
C LEU A 223 -25.76 36.01 -34.29
N ARG A 224 -26.19 37.02 -33.50
CA ARG A 224 -25.49 38.30 -33.33
C ARG A 224 -24.07 38.15 -32.75
N GLN A 225 -23.88 37.26 -31.78
CA GLN A 225 -22.56 36.98 -31.20
C GLN A 225 -21.66 36.19 -32.15
N GLN A 226 -22.24 35.31 -32.98
CA GLN A 226 -21.48 34.57 -33.99
C GLN A 226 -20.94 35.51 -35.08
N VAL A 227 -21.78 36.43 -35.57
CA VAL A 227 -21.37 37.48 -36.51
C VAL A 227 -20.31 38.40 -35.90
N ALA A 228 -20.48 38.81 -34.63
CA ALA A 228 -19.49 39.64 -33.94
C ALA A 228 -18.13 38.95 -33.82
N ARG A 229 -18.12 37.64 -33.47
CA ARG A 229 -16.89 36.86 -33.40
C ARG A 229 -16.20 36.72 -34.75
N TRP A 230 -16.95 36.44 -35.80
CA TRP A 230 -16.39 36.33 -37.15
C TRP A 230 -15.70 37.62 -37.60
N LEU A 231 -16.29 38.79 -37.28
CA LEU A 231 -15.69 40.09 -37.57
C LEU A 231 -14.37 40.31 -36.78
N GLU A 232 -14.28 39.84 -35.54
CA GLU A 232 -13.04 39.92 -34.75
C GLU A 232 -11.94 39.00 -35.28
N GLU A 233 -12.30 37.85 -35.86
CA GLU A 233 -11.35 36.87 -36.40
C GLU A 233 -10.72 37.28 -37.74
N HIS A 234 -11.31 38.23 -38.48
CA HIS A 234 -10.86 38.65 -39.82
C HIS A 234 -10.50 40.16 -39.90
N PRO A 235 -9.53 40.65 -39.11
CA PRO A 235 -9.17 42.07 -39.08
C PRO A 235 -8.57 42.59 -40.39
N GLU A 236 -7.97 41.72 -41.21
CA GLU A 236 -7.38 42.08 -42.51
C GLU A 236 -8.42 42.58 -43.51
N MET A 237 -9.63 42.03 -43.50
CA MET A 237 -10.72 42.46 -44.38
C MET A 237 -11.40 43.75 -43.89
N LEU A 238 -11.19 44.12 -42.62
CA LEU A 238 -11.83 45.27 -41.98
C LEU A 238 -10.96 46.54 -41.95
N GLN A 239 -9.82 46.56 -42.65
CA GLN A 239 -9.00 47.77 -42.74
C GLN A 239 -9.78 48.91 -43.39
N CYS A 240 -9.80 50.10 -42.76
CA CYS A 240 -10.56 51.25 -43.25
C CYS A 240 -12.09 51.04 -43.28
N ALA A 241 -12.60 50.03 -42.56
CA ALA A 241 -14.02 49.68 -42.50
C ALA A 241 -14.52 49.66 -41.04
N GLU A 242 -15.78 50.02 -40.88
CA GLU A 242 -16.46 49.93 -39.58
C GLU A 242 -17.81 49.27 -39.83
N VAL A 243 -17.93 48.01 -39.40
CA VAL A 243 -19.11 47.18 -39.61
C VAL A 243 -19.79 46.97 -38.28
N ARG A 244 -21.11 47.18 -38.24
CA ARG A 244 -21.94 47.01 -37.06
C ARG A 244 -23.17 46.18 -37.44
N VAL A 245 -23.63 45.34 -36.52
CA VAL A 245 -24.87 44.58 -36.72
C VAL A 245 -26.04 45.45 -36.27
N ASP A 246 -26.86 45.87 -37.22
CA ASP A 246 -28.00 46.77 -37.01
C ASP A 246 -29.23 45.99 -36.56
N ALA A 247 -29.60 44.95 -37.32
CA ALA A 247 -30.73 44.07 -37.00
C ALA A 247 -30.40 42.61 -37.33
N VAL A 248 -30.98 41.70 -36.55
CA VAL A 248 -30.92 40.25 -36.79
C VAL A 248 -32.33 39.71 -36.66
N ASP A 249 -32.82 39.05 -37.70
CA ASP A 249 -34.06 38.30 -37.66
C ASP A 249 -33.76 36.81 -37.46
N PRO A 250 -33.97 36.25 -36.25
CA PRO A 250 -33.65 34.85 -35.96
C PRO A 250 -34.55 33.86 -36.68
N GLN A 251 -35.75 34.26 -37.14
CA GLN A 251 -36.71 33.36 -37.77
C GLN A 251 -36.40 33.16 -39.24
N THR A 252 -35.96 34.22 -39.92
CA THR A 252 -35.59 34.16 -41.34
C THR A 252 -34.11 33.88 -41.57
N GLY A 253 -33.25 34.09 -40.57
CA GLY A 253 -31.79 33.98 -40.70
C GLY A 253 -31.17 35.20 -41.39
N THR A 254 -31.90 36.32 -41.45
CA THR A 254 -31.47 37.52 -42.16
C THR A 254 -30.68 38.44 -41.21
N VAL A 255 -29.47 38.83 -41.62
CA VAL A 255 -28.62 39.77 -40.87
C VAL A 255 -28.50 41.08 -41.64
N THR A 256 -28.81 42.19 -40.97
CA THR A 256 -28.64 43.53 -41.53
C THR A 256 -27.41 44.19 -40.93
N LEU A 257 -26.45 44.53 -41.79
CA LEU A 257 -25.22 45.22 -41.43
C LEU A 257 -25.33 46.70 -41.75
N ALA A 258 -24.72 47.53 -40.92
CA ALA A 258 -24.61 48.97 -41.15
C ALA A 258 -23.20 49.45 -40.85
N GLY A 259 -22.81 50.55 -41.49
CA GLY A 259 -21.53 51.20 -41.22
C GLY A 259 -20.85 51.70 -42.48
N ARG A 260 -19.53 51.56 -42.57
CA ARG A 260 -18.72 52.10 -43.67
C ARG A 260 -17.70 51.10 -44.17
N VAL A 261 -17.46 51.14 -45.47
CA VAL A 261 -16.45 50.32 -46.17
C VAL A 261 -15.65 51.17 -47.14
N ALA A 262 -14.42 50.77 -47.43
CA ALA A 262 -13.52 51.50 -48.33
C ALA A 262 -13.95 51.38 -49.81
N SER A 263 -14.62 50.30 -50.19
CA SER A 263 -15.07 50.06 -51.56
C SER A 263 -16.26 49.09 -51.61
N GLU A 264 -16.99 49.09 -52.74
CA GLU A 264 -18.05 48.11 -52.99
C GLU A 264 -17.53 46.66 -52.96
N LYS A 265 -16.29 46.46 -53.42
CA LYS A 265 -15.63 45.15 -53.40
C LYS A 265 -15.44 44.64 -51.97
N GLN A 266 -14.95 45.48 -51.07
CA GLN A 266 -14.77 45.13 -49.66
C GLN A 266 -16.11 44.80 -48.98
N GLY A 267 -17.18 45.55 -49.29
CA GLY A 267 -18.53 45.24 -48.78
C GLY A 267 -19.04 43.89 -49.27
N ALA A 268 -18.78 43.53 -50.53
CA ALA A 268 -19.18 42.23 -51.08
C ALA A 268 -18.42 41.05 -50.45
N GLU A 269 -17.12 41.21 -50.17
CA GLU A 269 -16.30 40.20 -49.49
C GLU A 269 -16.82 39.92 -48.07
N ILE A 270 -17.18 40.98 -47.31
CA ILE A 270 -17.76 40.84 -45.97
C ILE A 270 -19.11 40.11 -45.99
N ARG A 271 -19.98 40.40 -46.97
CA ARG A 271 -21.26 39.70 -47.12
C ARG A 271 -21.06 38.21 -47.38
N SER A 272 -20.21 37.88 -48.37
CA SER A 272 -19.96 36.49 -48.74
C SER A 272 -19.38 35.69 -47.58
N GLY A 273 -18.48 36.28 -46.78
CA GLY A 273 -17.89 35.61 -45.63
C GLY A 273 -18.87 35.35 -44.49
N LEU A 274 -19.86 36.24 -44.29
CA LEU A 274 -20.90 36.06 -43.28
C LEU A 274 -21.98 35.07 -43.70
N GLU A 275 -22.26 34.94 -45.01
CA GLU A 275 -23.19 33.93 -45.53
C GLU A 275 -22.68 32.48 -45.34
N GLU A 276 -21.38 32.28 -45.10
CA GLU A 276 -20.81 30.97 -44.77
C GLU A 276 -21.09 30.52 -43.32
N ILE A 277 -21.58 31.41 -42.44
CA ILE A 277 -21.90 31.08 -41.05
C ILE A 277 -23.22 30.30 -40.99
N ALA A 278 -23.19 29.13 -40.34
CA ALA A 278 -24.37 28.29 -40.17
C ALA A 278 -25.50 29.02 -39.44
N GLY A 279 -26.65 29.17 -40.12
CA GLY A 279 -27.83 29.86 -39.59
C GLY A 279 -28.10 31.23 -40.23
N ILE A 280 -27.18 31.73 -41.06
CA ILE A 280 -27.40 32.93 -41.88
C ILE A 280 -27.86 32.51 -43.27
N THR A 281 -29.00 33.06 -43.71
CA THR A 281 -29.60 32.75 -45.03
C THR A 281 -29.41 33.90 -46.01
N GLN A 282 -29.40 35.14 -45.51
CA GLN A 282 -29.24 36.33 -46.33
C GLN A 282 -28.58 37.46 -45.51
N VAL A 283 -27.57 38.11 -46.09
CA VAL A 283 -26.93 39.29 -45.49
C VAL A 283 -27.30 40.53 -46.31
N THR A 284 -27.97 41.49 -45.66
CA THR A 284 -28.29 42.80 -46.24
C THR A 284 -27.41 43.85 -45.61
N ASP A 285 -26.98 44.85 -46.37
CA ASP A 285 -26.12 45.92 -45.86
C ASP A 285 -26.63 47.33 -46.18
N GLN A 286 -26.32 48.26 -45.29
CA GLN A 286 -26.48 49.70 -45.46
C GLN A 286 -25.11 50.38 -45.29
N PHE A 287 -24.14 49.98 -46.12
CA PHE A 287 -22.79 50.53 -46.02
C PHE A 287 -22.63 51.86 -46.77
N GLN A 288 -21.97 52.82 -46.11
CA GLN A 288 -21.50 54.04 -46.75
C GLN A 288 -20.07 53.83 -47.30
N ILE A 289 -19.89 54.08 -48.60
CA ILE A 289 -18.58 53.94 -49.24
C ILE A 289 -17.72 55.16 -48.94
N VAL A 290 -16.56 54.94 -48.31
CA VAL A 290 -15.59 55.96 -47.94
C VAL A 290 -14.20 55.54 -48.43
N PRO A 291 -13.77 55.95 -49.63
CA PRO A 291 -12.54 55.45 -50.22
C PRO A 291 -11.28 55.93 -49.47
N HIS A 292 -10.18 55.20 -49.62
CA HIS A 292 -8.86 55.65 -49.16
C HIS A 292 -8.41 56.91 -49.94
N PRO A 293 -7.77 57.92 -49.32
CA PRO A 293 -7.32 57.99 -47.92
C PRO A 293 -8.36 58.54 -46.93
N PHE A 294 -9.58 58.85 -47.35
CA PHE A 294 -10.58 59.51 -46.51
C PHE A 294 -11.01 58.63 -45.32
N CYS A 295 -11.15 57.32 -45.50
CA CYS A 295 -11.47 56.40 -44.41
C CYS A 295 -10.41 56.41 -43.30
N ALA A 296 -9.12 56.53 -43.66
CA ALA A 296 -8.01 56.57 -42.71
C ALA A 296 -8.01 57.86 -41.88
N VAL A 297 -8.42 58.99 -42.49
CA VAL A 297 -8.62 60.24 -41.76
C VAL A 297 -9.78 60.12 -40.78
N VAL A 298 -10.88 59.47 -41.17
CA VAL A 298 -12.01 59.27 -40.24
C VAL A 298 -11.61 58.36 -39.07
N GLU A 299 -10.88 57.27 -39.31
CA GLU A 299 -10.33 56.43 -38.24
C GLU A 299 -9.42 57.20 -37.28
N LEU A 300 -8.55 58.07 -37.79
CA LEU A 300 -7.69 58.93 -36.97
C LEU A 300 -8.50 59.85 -36.04
N LEU A 301 -9.69 60.29 -36.48
CA LEU A 301 -10.57 61.19 -35.74
C LEU A 301 -11.54 60.46 -34.78
N GLU A 302 -11.68 59.14 -34.86
CA GLU A 302 -12.61 58.35 -34.03
C GLU A 302 -12.41 58.51 -32.52
N PRO A 303 -11.17 58.49 -31.97
CA PRO A 303 -10.96 58.68 -30.52
C PRO A 303 -11.51 60.01 -30.03
N TRP A 304 -11.30 61.08 -30.81
CA TRP A 304 -11.80 62.42 -30.51
C TRP A 304 -13.33 62.49 -30.59
N ARG A 305 -13.92 61.79 -31.55
CA ARG A 305 -15.38 61.66 -31.67
C ARG A 305 -15.98 60.97 -30.45
N LYS A 306 -15.42 59.83 -30.02
CA LYS A 306 -15.89 59.08 -28.84
C LYS A 306 -15.79 59.95 -27.57
N GLN A 307 -14.66 60.61 -27.37
CA GLN A 307 -14.45 61.52 -26.24
C GLN A 307 -15.45 62.69 -26.23
N SER A 308 -15.73 63.30 -27.39
CA SER A 308 -16.71 64.38 -27.52
C SER A 308 -18.12 63.94 -27.11
N ILE A 309 -18.53 62.72 -27.49
CA ILE A 309 -19.84 62.15 -27.14
C ILE A 309 -19.92 61.88 -25.64
N GLU A 310 -18.89 61.29 -25.04
CA GLU A 310 -18.82 61.01 -23.60
C GLU A 310 -18.88 62.28 -22.75
N GLN A 311 -18.23 63.36 -23.20
CA GLN A 311 -18.23 64.65 -22.49
C GLN A 311 -19.40 65.57 -22.86
N GLY A 312 -20.28 65.16 -23.79
CA GLY A 312 -21.47 65.92 -24.18
C GLY A 312 -21.18 67.22 -24.93
N TRP A 313 -20.02 67.35 -25.58
CA TRP A 313 -19.60 68.59 -26.25
C TRP A 313 -20.37 68.93 -27.53
N GLY A 314 -21.24 68.03 -28.00
CA GLY A 314 -22.09 68.27 -29.17
C GLY A 314 -21.32 68.43 -30.49
N LEU A 315 -20.04 68.06 -30.55
CA LEU A 315 -19.25 68.10 -31.78
C LEU A 315 -19.56 66.88 -32.63
N GLU A 316 -20.05 67.12 -33.84
CA GLU A 316 -20.39 66.07 -34.79
C GLU A 316 -19.49 66.12 -36.02
N ALA A 317 -18.69 65.07 -36.21
CA ALA A 317 -17.88 64.89 -37.43
C ALA A 317 -18.68 64.05 -38.43
N ARG A 318 -19.16 64.69 -39.51
CA ARG A 318 -19.84 64.01 -40.63
C ARG A 318 -19.04 64.16 -41.92
N LEU A 319 -19.12 63.17 -42.79
CA LEU A 319 -18.62 63.28 -44.16
C LEU A 319 -19.50 64.27 -44.93
N ASN A 320 -18.92 65.40 -45.35
CA ASN A 320 -19.65 66.48 -46.03
C ASN A 320 -19.80 66.25 -47.57
N LYS A 321 -19.46 65.06 -48.08
CA LYS A 321 -19.60 64.74 -49.51
C LYS A 321 -19.76 63.23 -49.73
N GLY A 322 -20.80 62.82 -50.47
CA GLY A 322 -20.93 61.46 -50.99
C GLY A 322 -19.82 61.20 -52.02
N GLY A 323 -19.13 60.08 -51.89
CA GLY A 323 -17.94 59.76 -52.67
C GLY A 323 -18.22 59.69 -54.17
N THR A 324 -17.65 60.64 -54.91
CA THR A 324 -17.05 60.32 -56.20
C THR A 324 -15.58 60.71 -56.10
N PRO A 325 -14.64 59.82 -56.47
CA PRO A 325 -13.23 60.16 -56.44
C PRO A 325 -12.99 61.36 -57.36
N PRO A 326 -12.26 62.39 -56.93
CA PRO A 326 -11.84 63.45 -57.85
C PRO A 326 -10.99 62.82 -58.98
N LEU A 327 -11.46 62.97 -60.23
CA LEU A 327 -10.70 62.58 -61.41
C LEU A 327 -9.47 63.50 -61.54
N TYR A 328 -8.34 63.08 -61.00
CA TYR A 328 -7.06 63.72 -61.26
C TYR A 328 -6.44 63.14 -62.53
N TYR A 329 -6.81 63.74 -63.66
CA TYR A 329 -6.20 63.64 -64.99
C TYR A 329 -6.25 62.29 -65.75
N ARG A 330 -6.28 62.45 -67.07
CA ARG A 330 -6.40 61.46 -68.15
C ARG A 330 -5.03 61.23 -68.78
#